data_AF-A0A091KA55-F1
#
_entry.id   AF-A0A091KA55-F1
#
_cell.length_a   1.000
_cell.length_b   1.000
_cell.length_c   1.000
_cell.angle_alpha   90.00
_cell.angle_beta   90.00
_cell.angle_gamma   90.00
#
_symmetry.space_group_name_H-M   'P 1'
#
loop_
_entity.id
_entity.type
_entity.pdbx_description
1 polymer ?
#
loop_
_entity_poly.entity_id
_entity_poly.type
_entity_poly.pdbx_seq_one_letter_code
_entity_poly.pdbx_strand_id
1 'polypeptide(L)' 'YKVLGLQRSASQDDIKKAFHKLALQWHPDKNPSNKEEAEKNFKAVVEAYNVLSDPQK' A
#
# COMPACT_ATOMS: atom_id res chain seq x y z
N TYR A 1 4.83 -3.97 6.65
CA TYR A 1 5.21 -5.32 6.20
C TYR A 1 4.01 -6.21 5.90
N LYS A 2 3.22 -6.69 6.89
CA LYS A 2 2.04 -7.54 6.64
C LYS A 2 0.96 -6.91 5.72
N VAL A 3 0.68 -5.62 5.89
CA VAL A 3 -0.34 -4.88 5.11
C VAL A 3 0.04 -4.75 3.63
N LEU A 4 1.34 -4.62 3.34
CA LEU A 4 1.87 -4.53 1.98
C LEU A 4 2.28 -5.91 1.41
N GLY A 5 2.18 -6.98 2.20
CA GLY A 5 2.71 -8.30 1.85
C GLY A 5 4.24 -8.37 1.74
N LEU A 6 4.95 -7.37 2.28
CA LEU A 6 6.39 -7.21 2.15
C LEU A 6 7.12 -7.79 3.36
N GLN A 7 8.27 -8.43 3.11
CA GLN A 7 9.20 -8.88 4.16
C GLN A 7 9.83 -7.70 4.89
N ARG A 8 10.21 -7.89 6.17
CA ARG A 8 10.90 -6.87 6.98
C ARG A 8 12.20 -6.32 6.36
N SER A 9 12.81 -7.05 5.43
CA SER A 9 13.97 -6.59 4.63
C SER A 9 13.62 -5.95 3.29
N ALA A 10 12.34 -5.68 3.01
CA ALA A 10 11.95 -5.04 1.75
C ALA A 10 12.60 -3.66 1.65
N SER A 11 13.24 -3.40 0.50
CA SER A 11 13.88 -2.12 0.23
C SER A 11 12.83 -1.05 -0.10
N GLN A 12 13.21 0.22 -0.05
CA GLN A 12 12.30 1.30 -0.46
C GLN A 12 11.77 1.13 -1.89
N ASP A 13 12.56 0.52 -2.78
CA ASP A 13 12.12 0.19 -4.14
C ASP A 13 10.98 -0.86 -4.16
N ASP A 14 11.10 -1.91 -3.34
CA ASP A 14 10.04 -2.92 -3.17
C ASP A 14 8.78 -2.31 -2.56
N ILE A 15 8.95 -1.41 -1.59
CA ILE A 15 7.85 -0.69 -0.94
C ILE A 15 7.11 0.20 -1.94
N LYS A 16 7.84 0.94 -2.80
CA LYS A 16 7.24 1.71 -3.91
C LYS A 16 6.53 0.82 -4.92
N LYS A 17 7.14 -0.28 -5.34
CA LYS A 17 6.53 -1.22 -6.31
C LYS A 17 5.25 -1.84 -5.77
N ALA A 18 5.27 -2.31 -4.52
CA ALA A 18 4.09 -2.88 -3.86
C ALA A 18 2.98 -1.84 -3.68
N PHE A 19 3.35 -0.62 -3.25
CA PHE A 19 2.41 0.50 -3.15
C PHE A 19 1.72 0.77 -4.48
N HIS A 20 2.49 0.86 -5.58
CA HIS A 20 1.93 1.13 -6.91
C HIS A 20 0.99 0.02 -7.38
N LYS A 21 1.35 -1.24 -7.15
CA LYS A 21 0.50 -2.41 -7.44
C LYS A 21 -0.81 -2.37 -6.64
N LEU A 22 -0.72 -2.11 -5.34
CA LEU A 22 -1.87 -2.10 -4.45
C LEU A 22 -2.76 -0.87 -4.69
N ALA A 23 -2.18 0.28 -5.01
CA ALA A 23 -2.90 1.49 -5.41
C ALA A 23 -3.74 1.27 -6.67
N LEU A 24 -3.20 0.58 -7.67
CA LEU A 24 -3.94 0.20 -8.88
C LEU A 24 -5.00 -0.87 -8.60
N GLN A 25 -4.70 -1.82 -7.70
CA GLN A 25 -5.63 -2.89 -7.32
C GLN A 25 -6.83 -2.34 -6.55
N TRP A 26 -6.60 -1.40 -5.64
CA TRP A 26 -7.62 -0.75 -4.80
C TRP A 26 -8.05 0.61 -5.36
N HIS A 27 -7.82 0.88 -6.64
CA HIS A 27 -8.25 2.14 -7.23
C HIS A 27 -9.79 2.19 -7.30
N PRO A 28 -10.44 3.31 -6.93
CA PRO A 28 -11.90 3.42 -6.95
C PRO A 28 -12.50 3.29 -8.35
N ASP A 29 -11.71 3.60 -9.38
CA ASP A 29 -12.08 3.42 -10.80
C ASP A 29 -12.21 1.94 -11.18
N LYS A 30 -11.33 1.08 -10.65
CA LYS A 30 -11.39 -0.38 -10.86
C LYS A 30 -12.32 -1.11 -9.89
N ASN A 31 -12.70 -0.45 -8.79
CA ASN A 31 -13.58 -0.99 -7.75
C ASN A 31 -14.84 -0.13 -7.58
N PRO A 32 -15.69 -0.01 -8.63
CA PRO A 32 -16.88 0.83 -8.56
C PRO A 32 -17.89 0.34 -7.51
N SER A 33 -17.94 -0.98 -7.23
CA SER A 33 -18.84 -1.58 -6.22
C SER A 33 -18.23 -1.66 -4.82
N ASN A 34 -16.90 -1.67 -4.69
CA ASN A 34 -16.20 -1.87 -3.42
C ASN A 34 -15.39 -0.64 -3.01
N LYS A 35 -15.91 0.57 -3.28
CA LYS A 35 -15.21 1.83 -2.99
C LYS A 35 -14.79 1.97 -1.53
N GLU A 36 -15.65 1.58 -0.59
CA GLU A 36 -15.34 1.62 0.84
C GLU A 36 -14.16 0.72 1.22
N GLU A 37 -14.16 -0.52 0.73
CA GLU A 37 -13.12 -1.49 1.01
C GLU A 37 -11.80 -1.10 0.30
N ALA A 38 -11.92 -0.58 -0.92
CA ALA A 38 -10.83 -0.02 -1.68
C ALA A 38 -10.18 1.17 -0.98
N GLU A 39 -10.97 2.13 -0.49
CA GLU A 39 -10.46 3.28 0.27
C GLU A 39 -9.78 2.84 1.56
N LYS A 40 -10.37 1.89 2.30
CA LYS A 40 -9.82 1.38 3.56
C LYS A 40 -8.47 0.68 3.35
N ASN A 41 -8.37 -0.18 2.33
CA ASN A 41 -7.12 -0.83 1.96
C ASN A 41 -6.10 0.18 1.42
N PHE A 42 -6.51 1.12 0.58
CA PHE A 42 -5.65 2.17 0.05
C PHE A 42 -5.04 3.00 1.18
N LYS A 43 -5.85 3.39 2.17
CA LYS A 43 -5.39 4.14 3.36
C LYS A 43 -4.38 3.33 4.17
N ALA A 44 -4.63 2.05 4.41
CA ALA A 44 -3.70 1.16 5.11
C ALA A 44 -2.38 0.97 4.34
N VAL A 45 -2.44 0.91 3.02
CA VAL A 45 -1.28 0.82 2.11
C VAL A 45 -0.45 2.10 2.14
N VAL A 46 -1.10 3.27 2.12
CA VAL A 46 -0.44 4.59 2.26
C VAL A 46 0.23 4.72 3.63
N GLU A 47 -0.47 4.36 4.72
CA GLU A 47 0.09 4.44 6.07
C GLU A 47 1.30 3.50 6.23
N ALA A 48 1.18 2.26 5.74
CA ALA A 48 2.29 1.33 5.74
C ALA A 48 3.45 1.82 4.87
N TYR A 49 3.19 2.45 3.71
CA TYR A 49 4.23 3.07 2.90
C TYR A 49 4.92 4.19 3.67
N ASN A 50 4.17 5.09 4.31
CA ASN A 50 4.71 6.23 5.04
C ASN A 50 5.61 5.77 6.20
N VAL A 51 5.16 4.78 6.98
CA VAL A 51 5.93 4.21 8.10
C VAL A 51 7.19 3.49 7.65
N LEU A 52 7.16 2.79 6.50
CA LEU A 52 8.31 2.04 6.00
C LEU A 52 9.26 2.88 5.13
N SER A 53 8.74 3.95 4.54
CA SER A 53 9.49 4.91 3.73
C SER A 53 10.21 5.94 4.58
N ASP A 54 9.92 6.03 5.88
CA ASP A 54 10.59 6.94 6.79
C ASP A 54 11.86 6.27 7.34
N PRO A 55 13.07 6.68 6.91
CA PRO A 55 14.31 6.09 7.39
C PRO A 55 14.72 6.59 8.79
N GLN A 56 13.93 7.48 9.42
CA GLN A 56 14.27 8.13 10.71
C GLN A 56 13.53 7.55 11.92
N LYS A 57 12.93 6.36 11.80
CA LYS A 57 12.39 5.59 12.94
C LYS A 57 13.04 4.23 13.13
#